data_AF-A0A963UFM2-F1
#
_entry.id   AF-A0A963UFM2-F1
#
_cell.length_a   1.000
_cell.length_b   1.000
_cell.length_c   1.000
_cell.angle_alpha   90.00
_cell.angle_beta   90.00
_cell.angle_gamma   90.00
#
_symmetry.space_group_name_H-M   'P 1'
#
loop_
_entity.id
_entity.type
_entity.pdbx_description
1 polymer ?
#
loop_
_entity_poly.entity_id
_entity_poly.type
_entity_poly.pdbx_seq_one_letter_code
_entity_poly.pdbx_strand_id
1 'polypeptide(L)'
;GKPILDRVVRPSTSLDDAQKAVLLSMDSTLRSNLSVGMPLDLAVIRAGECRVGHTRRFEAGDADFTRISKAWSKALRESFLKIRI
;
A
#
# COMPACT_ATOMS: atom_id res chain seq x y z
N GLY A 1 8.70 0.89 -4.32
CA GLY A 1 7.27 0.61 -4.59
C GLY A 1 7.00 -0.39 -5.70
N LYS A 2 7.56 -0.20 -6.90
CA LYS A 2 7.20 -0.97 -8.12
C LYS A 2 7.03 -2.50 -7.98
N PRO A 3 7.93 -3.26 -7.31
CA PRO A 3 7.83 -4.73 -7.31
C PRO A 3 6.55 -5.31 -6.71
N ILE A 4 5.92 -4.66 -5.73
CA ILE A 4 4.65 -5.17 -5.19
C ILE A 4 3.52 -4.98 -6.20
N LEU A 5 3.48 -3.80 -6.85
CA LEU A 5 2.47 -3.47 -7.84
C LEU A 5 2.53 -4.44 -9.03
N ASP A 6 3.73 -4.71 -9.54
CA ASP A 6 3.94 -5.65 -10.65
C ASP A 6 3.49 -7.09 -10.32
N ARG A 7 3.47 -7.47 -9.03
CA ARG A 7 3.11 -8.83 -8.59
C ARG A 7 1.63 -9.02 -8.32
N VAL A 8 0.93 -8.00 -7.82
CA VAL A 8 -0.44 -8.15 -7.28
C VAL A 8 -1.50 -7.36 -8.03
N VAL A 9 -1.13 -6.33 -8.80
CA VAL A 9 -2.09 -5.48 -9.50
C VAL A 9 -2.31 -5.99 -10.92
N ARG A 10 -3.58 -6.11 -11.31
CA ARG A 10 -4.07 -6.51 -12.63
C ARG A 10 -5.24 -5.61 -13.02
N PRO A 11 -5.66 -5.56 -14.30
CA PRO A 11 -6.83 -4.79 -14.71
C PRO A 11 -8.13 -5.17 -13.98
N SER A 12 -8.24 -6.43 -13.51
CA SER A 12 -9.40 -6.92 -12.76
C SER A 12 -9.28 -6.75 -11.24
N THR A 13 -8.19 -6.15 -10.73
CA THR A 13 -8.00 -5.94 -9.28
C THR A 13 -9.08 -5.01 -8.74
N SER A 14 -9.70 -5.41 -7.63
CA SER A 14 -10.70 -4.59 -6.94
C SER A 14 -10.08 -3.28 -6.42
N LEU A 15 -10.88 -2.23 -6.28
CA LEU A 15 -10.39 -0.96 -5.70
C LEU A 15 -9.87 -1.15 -4.27
N ASP A 16 -10.43 -2.09 -3.51
CA ASP A 16 -10.00 -2.36 -2.13
C ASP A 16 -8.63 -3.05 -2.09
N ASP A 17 -8.39 -4.01 -2.98
CA ASP A 17 -7.07 -4.64 -3.11
C ASP A 17 -6.04 -3.68 -3.72
N ALA A 18 -6.45 -2.84 -4.66
CA ALA A 18 -5.59 -1.80 -5.22
C ALA A 18 -5.16 -0.80 -4.14
N GLN A 19 -6.08 -0.36 -3.28
CA GLN A 19 -5.77 0.49 -2.12
C GLN A 19 -4.72 -0.16 -1.20
N LYS A 20 -4.90 -1.44 -0.85
CA LYS A 20 -3.89 -2.20 -0.08
C LYS A 20 -2.54 -2.19 -0.80
N ALA A 21 -2.51 -2.51 -2.09
CA ALA A 21 -1.28 -2.59 -2.88
C ALA A 21 -0.52 -1.25 -2.96
N VAL A 22 -1.22 -0.13 -3.17
CA VAL A 22 -0.58 1.20 -3.24
C VAL A 22 -0.05 1.64 -1.88
N LEU A 23 -0.76 1.34 -0.78
CA LEU A 23 -0.27 1.64 0.57
C LEU A 23 0.99 0.84 0.89
N LEU A 24 1.04 -0.45 0.55
CA LEU A 24 2.25 -1.27 0.70
C LEU A 24 3.41 -0.80 -0.20
N SER A 25 3.09 -0.33 -1.40
CA SER A 25 4.08 0.28 -2.30
C SER A 25 4.70 1.54 -1.68
N MET A 26 3.89 2.41 -1.08
CA MET A 26 4.36 3.62 -0.38
C MET A 26 5.14 3.27 0.87
N ASP A 27 4.67 2.33 1.67
CA ASP A 27 5.31 1.84 2.89
C ASP A 27 6.72 1.29 2.63
N SER A 28 6.90 0.49 1.56
CA SER A 28 8.23 0.06 1.12
C SER A 28 9.11 1.22 0.67
N THR A 29 8.53 2.25 0.02
CA THR A 29 9.29 3.36 -0.54
C THR A 29 9.76 4.34 0.54
N LEU A 30 8.88 4.68 1.50
CA LEU A 30 9.19 5.50 2.68
C LEU A 30 10.38 4.94 3.47
N ARG A 31 10.49 3.60 3.57
CA ARG A 31 11.60 2.95 4.29
C ARG A 31 12.93 2.95 3.53
N SER A 32 12.91 3.02 2.21
CA SER A 32 14.11 2.88 1.39
C SER A 32 14.63 4.18 0.80
N ASN A 33 13.83 5.25 0.82
CA ASN A 33 14.19 6.52 0.21
C ASN A 33 13.67 7.70 1.05
N LEU A 34 14.59 8.49 1.60
CA LEU A 34 14.32 9.64 2.46
C LEU A 34 13.69 10.83 1.71
N SER A 35 13.74 10.86 0.38
CA SER A 35 13.07 11.89 -0.41
C SER A 35 11.55 11.70 -0.47
N VAL A 36 11.05 10.53 -0.04
CA VAL A 36 9.62 10.23 0.07
C VAL A 36 9.25 10.30 1.54
N GLY A 37 8.19 11.03 1.86
CA GLY A 37 7.79 11.32 3.24
C GLY A 37 6.29 11.33 3.42
N MET A 38 5.88 11.33 4.69
CA MET A 38 4.52 11.63 5.12
C MET A 38 4.25 13.14 5.02
N PRO A 39 2.98 13.58 4.92
CA PRO A 39 1.77 12.75 4.86
C PRO A 39 1.51 12.16 3.46
N LEU A 40 0.64 11.14 3.41
CA LEU A 40 0.16 10.55 2.15
C LEU A 40 -1.31 10.87 1.93
N ASP A 41 -1.65 11.41 0.77
CA ASP A 41 -3.04 11.63 0.35
C ASP A 41 -3.49 10.52 -0.62
N LEU A 42 -4.56 9.80 -0.25
CA LEU A 42 -5.20 8.77 -1.04
C LEU A 42 -6.53 9.30 -1.59
N ALA A 43 -6.77 9.09 -2.88
CA ALA A 43 -8.05 9.32 -3.53
C ALA A 43 -8.48 8.08 -4.30
N VAL A 44 -9.78 7.74 -4.23
CA VAL A 44 -10.39 6.65 -4.99
C VAL A 44 -11.48 7.23 -5.88
N ILE A 45 -11.37 6.95 -7.17
CA ILE A 45 -12.30 7.40 -8.21
C ILE A 45 -12.89 6.16 -8.85
N ARG A 46 -14.22 6.03 -8.77
CA ARG A 46 -14.94 4.91 -9.38
C ARG A 46 -15.24 5.21 -10.85
N ALA A 47 -15.19 4.16 -11.68
CA ALA A 47 -15.46 4.28 -13.11
C ALA A 47 -16.85 4.86 -13.36
N GLY A 48 -16.94 5.82 -14.29
CA GLY A 48 -18.21 6.46 -14.67
C GLY A 48 -18.75 7.50 -13.70
N GLU A 49 -18.17 7.66 -12.50
CA GLU A 49 -18.70 8.62 -11.51
C GLU A 49 -18.17 10.06 -11.68
N CYS A 50 -17.08 10.25 -12.43
CA CYS A 50 -16.46 11.55 -12.71
C CYS A 50 -16.25 12.45 -11.48
N ARG A 51 -16.06 11.85 -10.31
CA ARG A 51 -15.87 12.54 -9.02
C ARG A 51 -14.97 11.72 -8.11
N VAL A 52 -14.39 12.37 -7.11
CA VAL A 52 -13.67 11.67 -6.05
C VAL A 52 -14.68 11.01 -5.11
N GLY A 53 -14.67 9.68 -5.06
CA GLY A 53 -15.61 8.90 -4.26
C GLY A 53 -15.16 8.74 -2.81
N HIS A 54 -13.86 8.61 -2.59
CA HIS A 54 -13.27 8.52 -1.24
C HIS A 54 -11.91 9.22 -1.22
N THR A 55 -11.66 9.96 -0.15
CA THR A 55 -10.37 10.58 0.15
C THR A 55 -9.93 10.20 1.54
N ARG A 56 -8.63 9.98 1.73
CA ARG A 56 -8.04 9.78 3.04
C ARG A 56 -6.62 10.32 3.08
N ARG A 57 -6.32 11.13 4.09
CA ARG A 57 -4.94 11.54 4.41
C ARG A 57 -4.39 10.66 5.52
N PHE A 58 -3.17 10.17 5.33
CA PHE A 58 -2.42 9.43 6.33
C PHE A 58 -1.31 10.32 6.86
N GLU A 59 -1.46 10.76 8.09
CA GLU A 59 -0.45 11.56 8.78
C GLU A 59 0.73 10.70 9.24
N ALA A 60 1.83 11.36 9.58
CA ALA A 60 2.93 10.70 10.26
C ALA A 60 2.44 10.06 11.57
N GLY A 61 2.66 8.75 11.74
CA GLY A 61 2.18 8.02 12.91
C GLY A 61 0.72 7.55 12.83
N ASP A 62 0.04 7.67 11.69
CA ASP A 62 -1.31 7.12 11.48
C ASP A 62 -1.38 5.64 11.90
N ALA A 63 -2.30 5.33 12.81
CA ALA A 63 -2.40 4.02 13.45
C ALA A 63 -2.76 2.91 12.46
N ASP A 64 -3.57 3.23 11.46
CA ASP A 64 -4.05 2.32 10.43
C ASP A 64 -2.97 2.02 9.40
N PHE A 65 -2.24 3.05 8.94
CA PHE A 65 -1.08 2.86 8.08
C PHE A 65 -0.02 2.02 8.78
N THR A 66 0.25 2.33 10.06
CA THR A 66 1.18 1.58 10.90
C THR A 66 0.75 0.12 11.06
N ARG A 67 -0.56 -0.14 11.23
CA ARG A 67 -1.11 -1.49 11.34
C ARG A 67 -0.90 -2.29 10.05
N ILE A 68 -1.18 -1.70 8.88
CA ILE A 68 -0.95 -2.32 7.56
C ILE A 68 0.54 -2.65 7.37
N SER A 69 1.41 -1.67 7.65
CA SER A 69 2.86 -1.78 7.56
C SER A 69 3.43 -2.92 8.41
N LYS A 70 2.98 -3.01 9.67
CA LYS A 70 3.38 -4.08 10.61
C LYS A 70 2.88 -5.44 10.17
N ALA A 71 1.62 -5.54 9.76
CA ALA A 71 1.02 -6.80 9.30
C ALA A 71 1.76 -7.35 8.07
N TRP A 72 2.08 -6.49 7.10
CA TRP A 72 2.85 -6.87 5.91
C TRP A 72 4.29 -7.29 6.24
N SER A 73 4.97 -6.53 7.10
CA SER A 73 6.33 -6.86 7.55
C SER A 73 6.39 -8.22 8.24
N LYS A 74 5.38 -8.52 9.08
CA LYS A 74 5.25 -9.82 9.75
C LYS A 74 5.03 -10.95 8.72
N ALA A 75 4.07 -10.79 7.80
CA ALA A 75 3.77 -11.78 6.78
C ALA A 75 4.97 -12.09 5.88
N LEU A 76 5.75 -11.07 5.48
CA LEU A 76 6.97 -11.25 4.71
C LEU A 76 8.03 -12.06 5.46
N ARG A 77 8.27 -11.75 6.73
CA ARG A 77 9.23 -12.50 7.57
C ARG A 77 8.81 -13.95 7.73
N GLU A 78 7.53 -14.19 8.03
CA GLU A 78 6.99 -15.54 8.17
C GLU A 78 7.06 -16.32 6.86
N SER A 79 6.76 -15.69 5.73
CA SER A 79 6.88 -16.33 4.41
C SER A 79 8.34 -16.66 4.08
N PHE A 80 9.28 -15.78 4.42
CA PHE A 80 10.70 -16.01 4.16
C PHE A 80 11.23 -17.23 4.93
N LEU A 81 10.86 -17.38 6.20
CA LEU A 81 11.27 -18.53 7.03
C LEU A 81 10.75 -19.88 6.54
N LYS A 82 9.67 -19.89 5.73
CA LYS A 82 9.09 -21.11 5.17
C LYS A 82 9.77 -21.57 3.89
N ILE A 83 10.58 -20.72 3.25
CA ILE A 83 11.29 -21.07 2.01
C ILE A 83 12.47 -21.99 2.38
N ARG A 84 12.50 -23.19 1.80
CA ARG A 84 13.62 -24.12 1.88
C ARG A 84 14.34 -24.13 0.54
N ILE A 85 15.67 -24.21 0.59
CA ILE A 85 16.56 -24.40 -0.57
C ILE A 85 17.00 -25.87 -0.56
#